data_AF-A0A4Y2APA5-F1
#
_entry.id   AF-A0A4Y2APA5-F1
#
_cell.length_a   1.000
_cell.length_b   1.000
_cell.length_c   1.000
_cell.angle_alpha   90.00
_cell.angle_beta   90.00
_cell.angle_gamma   90.00
#
_symmetry.space_group_name_H-M   'P 1'
#
loop_
_entity.id
_entity.type
_entity.pdbx_description
1 polymer ?
#
loop_
_entity_poly.entity_id
_entity_poly.type
_entity_poly.pdbx_seq_one_letter_code
_entity_poly.pdbx_strand_id
1 'polypeptide(L)'
;MFYHTPSHISNTRENCGLSESRVWKIINEFGTHAYRLTPLQALLGGDAERRYAWRNFAVNQSEFQPTLLSDIIGTDEAIFSRNKICNTHYWALENPKCSATFEIKYAFD
;
A
#
# COMPACT_ATOMS: atom_id res chain seq x y z
N MET A 1 11.77 10.16 12.93
CA MET A 1 12.19 8.94 12.23
C MET A 1 11.44 7.78 12.87
N PHE A 2 10.40 7.27 12.22
CA PHE A 2 9.64 6.13 12.75
C PHE A 2 10.30 4.84 12.24
N TYR A 3 10.80 4.01 13.15
CA TYR A 3 11.37 2.71 12.80
C TYR A 3 10.24 1.72 12.52
N HIS A 4 9.84 1.61 11.26
CA HIS A 4 8.84 0.63 10.83
C HIS A 4 9.56 -0.58 10.26
N THR A 5 9.52 -1.70 10.97
CA THR A 5 10.09 -2.96 10.48
C THR A 5 9.02 -3.77 9.76
N PRO A 6 9.17 -4.01 8.44
CA PRO A 6 8.35 -5.01 7.76
C PRO A 6 8.72 -6.38 8.31
N SER A 7 7.77 -7.08 8.92
CA SER A 7 8.04 -8.44 9.40
C SER A 7 6.82 -9.33 9.31
N HIS A 8 6.98 -10.48 8.67
CA HIS A 8 6.15 -11.63 8.96
C HIS A 8 6.63 -12.23 10.28
N ILE A 9 5.71 -12.68 11.14
CA ILE A 9 6.06 -13.25 12.46
C ILE A 9 7.00 -14.45 12.30
N SER A 10 6.86 -15.23 11.22
CA SER A 10 7.78 -16.33 10.89
C SER A 10 9.21 -15.85 10.60
N ASN A 11 9.40 -14.69 9.98
CA ASN A 11 10.72 -14.15 9.67
C ASN A 11 11.40 -13.66 10.96
N THR A 12 10.66 -13.03 11.87
CA THR A 12 11.18 -12.62 13.19
C THR A 12 11.56 -13.83 14.03
N ARG A 13 10.75 -14.90 13.98
CA ARG A 13 11.05 -16.20 14.60
C ARG A 13 12.40 -16.75 14.13
N GLU A 14 12.59 -16.80 12.81
CA GLU A 14 13.82 -17.31 12.19
C GLU A 14 15.04 -16.45 12.51
N ASN A 15 14.91 -15.13 12.38
CA ASN A 15 16.02 -14.20 12.63
C ASN A 15 16.43 -14.12 14.10
N CYS A 16 15.48 -14.23 15.03
CA CYS A 16 15.75 -14.13 16.47
C CYS A 16 15.96 -15.50 17.15
N GLY A 17 15.76 -16.62 16.44
CA GLY A 17 15.79 -17.97 17.02
C GLY A 17 14.75 -18.20 18.12
N LEU A 18 13.67 -17.42 18.13
CA LEU A 18 12.61 -17.48 19.15
C LEU A 18 11.46 -18.37 18.66
N SER A 19 10.62 -18.86 19.58
CA SER A 19 9.33 -19.44 19.20
C SER A 19 8.34 -18.34 18.80
N GLU A 20 7.38 -18.67 17.93
CA GLU A 20 6.32 -17.74 17.51
C GLU A 20 5.53 -17.19 18.70
N SER A 21 5.22 -18.04 19.69
CA SER A 21 4.56 -17.62 20.93
C SER A 21 5.37 -16.60 21.72
N ARG A 22 6.72 -16.72 21.71
CA ARG A 22 7.60 -15.77 22.39
C ARG A 22 7.65 -14.44 21.66
N VAL A 23 7.68 -14.45 20.32
CA VAL A 23 7.58 -13.24 19.49
C VAL A 23 6.26 -12.52 19.75
N TRP A 24 5.14 -13.24 19.76
CA TRP A 24 3.82 -12.68 20.11
C TRP A 24 3.77 -12.05 21.51
N LYS A 25 4.35 -12.73 22.50
CA LYS A 25 4.38 -12.21 23.87
C LYS A 25 5.14 -10.89 23.94
N ILE A 26 6.30 -10.81 23.27
CA ILE A 26 7.10 -9.59 23.20
C ILE A 26 6.31 -8.47 22.50
N ILE A 27 5.73 -8.73 21.32
CA ILE A 27 4.91 -7.75 20.58
C ILE A 27 3.79 -7.15 21.45
N ASN A 28 3.12 -8.00 22.24
CA ASN A 28 2.05 -7.61 23.15
C ASN A 28 2.57 -6.87 24.40
N GLU A 29 3.71 -7.28 24.97
CA GLU A 29 4.35 -6.60 26.12
C GLU A 29 4.77 -5.17 25.76
N PHE A 30 5.24 -4.95 24.53
CA PHE A 30 5.60 -3.63 24.02
C PHE A 30 4.39 -2.83 23.50
N GLY A 31 3.18 -3.39 23.51
CA GLY A 31 1.96 -2.68 23.08
C GLY A 31 1.96 -2.25 21.61
N THR A 32 2.71 -2.94 20.75
CA THR A 32 2.85 -2.55 19.35
C THR A 32 1.60 -2.87 18.53
N HIS A 33 1.27 -1.99 17.59
CA HIS A 33 0.12 -2.10 16.71
C HIS A 33 0.53 -2.62 15.32
N ALA A 34 -0.13 -3.69 14.87
CA ALA A 34 -0.02 -4.16 13.50
C ALA A 34 -0.83 -3.28 12.56
N TYR A 35 -0.24 -2.90 11.43
CA TYR A 35 -0.95 -2.22 10.34
C TYR A 35 -0.39 -2.64 8.98
N ARG A 36 -1.18 -2.38 7.93
CA ARG A 36 -0.80 -2.63 6.54
C ARG A 36 -0.48 -1.32 5.86
N LEU A 37 0.70 -1.22 5.26
CA LEU A 37 0.99 -0.09 4.37
C LEU A 37 0.16 -0.21 3.10
N THR A 38 -0.57 0.85 2.79
CA THR A 38 -1.19 1.03 1.48
C THR A 38 -0.32 2.03 0.73
N PRO A 39 0.60 1.56 -0.13
CA PRO A 39 1.43 2.48 -0.89
C PRO A 39 0.54 3.29 -1.82
N LEU A 40 0.63 4.61 -1.70
CA LEU A 40 -0.01 5.54 -2.62
C LEU A 40 1.08 6.12 -3.52
N GLN A 41 0.81 6.18 -4.83
CA GLN A 41 1.68 6.88 -5.75
C GLN A 41 1.75 8.35 -5.34
N ALA A 42 2.96 8.87 -5.17
CA ALA A 42 3.16 10.29 -4.92
C ALA A 42 2.62 11.10 -6.11
N LEU A 43 1.80 12.10 -5.84
CA LEU A 43 1.33 13.03 -6.86
C LEU A 43 2.50 13.92 -7.27
N LEU A 44 2.83 13.91 -8.57
CA LEU A 44 3.78 14.86 -9.13
C LEU A 44 3.10 16.21 -9.36
N GLY A 45 3.90 17.26 -9.55
CA GLY A 45 3.38 18.58 -9.91
C GLY A 45 2.46 18.50 -11.13
N GLY A 46 1.27 19.12 -11.05
CA GLY A 46 0.26 19.11 -12.12
C GLY A 46 -0.60 17.85 -12.20
N ASP A 47 -0.33 16.79 -11.43
CA ASP A 47 -1.19 15.59 -11.43
C ASP A 47 -2.58 15.90 -10.91
N ALA A 48 -2.70 16.73 -9.87
CA ALA A 48 -3.99 17.16 -9.35
C ALA A 48 -4.82 17.86 -10.44
N GLU A 49 -4.24 18.83 -11.13
CA GLU A 49 -4.90 19.57 -12.21
C GLU A 49 -5.33 18.65 -13.35
N ARG A 50 -4.44 17.78 -13.83
CA ARG A 50 -4.76 16.81 -14.89
C ARG A 50 -5.88 15.85 -14.50
N ARG A 51 -5.87 15.36 -13.26
CA ARG A 51 -6.94 14.49 -12.72
C ARG A 51 -8.27 15.24 -12.62
N TYR A 52 -8.27 16.50 -12.18
CA TYR A 52 -9.48 17.31 -12.15
C TYR A 52 -10.00 17.64 -13.55
N ALA A 53 -9.12 17.98 -14.48
CA ALA A 53 -9.48 18.23 -15.87
C ALA A 53 -10.13 17.00 -16.51
N TRP A 54 -9.53 15.82 -16.33
CA TRP A 54 -10.11 14.56 -16.80
C TRP A 54 -11.47 14.27 -16.15
N ARG A 55 -11.58 14.41 -14.82
CA ARG A 55 -12.85 14.23 -14.11
C ARG A 55 -13.94 15.13 -14.68
N ASN A 56 -13.66 16.42 -14.84
CA ASN A 56 -14.63 17.39 -15.34
C ASN A 56 -15.02 17.09 -16.78
N PHE A 57 -14.05 16.72 -17.63
CA PHE A 57 -14.32 16.25 -18.99
C PHE A 57 -15.26 15.04 -18.97
N ALA A 58 -14.92 13.99 -18.21
CA ALA A 58 -15.69 12.76 -18.17
C ALA A 58 -17.13 13.00 -17.69
N VAL A 59 -17.32 13.83 -16.64
CA VAL A 59 -18.65 14.19 -16.13
C VAL A 59 -19.44 14.96 -17.18
N ASN A 60 -18.86 16.03 -17.74
CA ASN A 60 -19.56 16.87 -18.72
C ASN A 60 -19.94 16.06 -19.98
N GLN A 61 -19.02 15.23 -20.49
CA GLN A 61 -19.31 14.42 -21.67
C GLN A 61 -20.35 13.33 -21.38
N SER A 62 -20.42 12.81 -20.16
CA SER A 62 -21.46 11.86 -19.76
C SER A 62 -22.86 12.48 -19.70
N GLU A 63 -22.98 13.80 -19.50
CA GLU A 63 -24.28 14.49 -19.59
C GLU A 63 -24.80 14.54 -21.04
N PHE A 64 -23.90 14.69 -22.01
CA PHE A 64 -24.26 14.71 -23.44
C PHE A 64 -24.40 13.30 -24.03
N GLN A 65 -23.58 12.36 -23.58
CA GLN A 65 -23.60 10.96 -23.99
C GLN A 65 -23.59 10.05 -22.74
N PRO A 66 -24.76 9.67 -22.22
CA PRO A 66 -24.88 8.88 -20.99
C PRO A 66 -24.16 7.53 -21.02
N THR A 67 -23.92 6.96 -22.22
CA THR A 67 -23.23 5.67 -22.40
C THR A 67 -21.72 5.80 -22.50
N LEU A 68 -21.16 7.02 -22.52
CA LEU A 68 -19.74 7.22 -22.80
C LEU A 68 -18.82 6.37 -21.93
N LEU A 69 -19.06 6.34 -20.62
CA LEU A 69 -18.23 5.56 -19.69
C LEU A 69 -18.42 4.05 -19.84
N SER A 70 -19.62 3.60 -20.24
CA SER A 70 -19.86 2.17 -20.52
C SER A 70 -19.28 1.72 -21.86
N ASP A 71 -19.07 2.66 -22.78
CA ASP A 71 -18.51 2.39 -24.11
C ASP A 71 -16.96 2.34 -24.09
N ILE A 72 -16.33 2.81 -23.00
CA ILE A 72 -14.88 2.77 -22.82
C ILE A 72 -14.45 1.37 -22.37
N ILE A 73 -13.62 0.72 -23.17
CA ILE A 73 -12.94 -0.53 -22.80
C ILE A 73 -11.57 -0.18 -22.23
N GLY A 74 -11.40 -0.39 -20.92
CA GLY A 74 -10.10 -0.27 -20.26
C GLY A 74 -9.22 -1.48 -20.55
N THR A 75 -7.91 -1.23 -20.72
CA THR A 75 -6.87 -2.26 -20.81
C THR A 75 -5.73 -1.88 -19.89
N ASP A 76 -5.09 -2.87 -19.28
CA ASP A 76 -3.89 -2.70 -18.45
C ASP A 76 -3.04 -3.98 -18.51
N GLU A 77 -1.77 -3.84 -18.16
CA GLU A 77 -0.84 -4.96 -18.03
C GLU A 77 -0.55 -5.22 -16.55
N ALA A 78 -0.67 -6.47 -16.12
CA ALA A 78 -0.34 -6.88 -14.77
C ALA A 78 0.74 -7.96 -14.76
N ILE A 79 1.72 -7.80 -13.86
CA ILE A 79 2.75 -8.81 -13.63
C ILE A 79 2.30 -9.75 -12.52
N PHE A 80 2.16 -11.03 -12.85
CA PHE A 80 1.91 -12.10 -11.88
C PHE A 80 3.23 -12.78 -11.51
N SER A 81 3.50 -12.90 -10.21
CA SER A 81 4.69 -13.63 -9.72
C SER A 81 4.27 -14.72 -8.76
N ARG A 82 4.86 -15.91 -8.94
CA ARG A 82 4.56 -17.11 -8.14
C ARG A 82 4.78 -16.91 -6.64
N ASN A 83 5.74 -16.07 -6.25
CA ASN A 83 6.19 -15.93 -4.86
C ASN A 83 5.95 -14.53 -4.26
N LYS A 84 5.36 -13.59 -5.00
CA LYS A 84 5.08 -12.24 -4.48
C LYS A 84 3.74 -12.22 -3.73
N ILE A 85 3.67 -12.90 -2.59
CA ILE A 85 2.57 -12.73 -1.62
C ILE A 85 2.96 -11.60 -0.67
N CYS A 86 2.38 -10.42 -0.88
CA CYS A 86 2.66 -9.21 -0.09
C CYS A 86 1.72 -9.11 1.13
N ASN A 87 1.75 -10.08 2.04
CA ASN A 87 1.06 -10.02 3.34
C ASN A 87 2.00 -9.47 4.43
N THR A 88 2.72 -8.39 4.11
CA THR A 88 3.66 -7.76 5.01
C THR A 88 2.90 -6.85 5.98
N HIS A 89 2.94 -7.21 7.26
CA HIS A 89 2.50 -6.33 8.33
C HIS A 89 3.69 -5.55 8.87
N TYR A 90 3.40 -4.29 9.22
CA TYR A 90 4.33 -3.41 9.91
C TYR A 90 3.84 -3.26 11.34
N TRP A 91 4.80 -3.11 12.25
CA TRP A 91 4.54 -2.94 13.68
C TRP A 91 5.11 -1.61 14.14
N ALA A 92 4.33 -0.85 14.91
CA ALA A 92 4.77 0.40 15.49
C ALA A 92 4.16 0.58 16.89
N LEU A 93 4.85 1.31 17.77
CA LEU A 93 4.33 1.63 19.11
C LEU A 93 3.07 2.52 19.06
N GLU A 94 2.92 3.30 17.99
CA GLU A 94 1.73 4.11 17.71
C GLU A 94 1.15 3.66 16.37
N ASN A 95 -0.17 3.48 16.28
CA ASN A 95 -0.83 3.18 15.02
C ASN A 95 -0.77 4.42 14.09
N PRO A 96 -0.06 4.38 12.96
CA PRO A 96 -0.03 5.48 12.02
C PRO A 96 -1.39 5.56 11.31
N LYS A 97 -2.32 6.32 11.88
CA LYS A 97 -3.61 6.65 11.24
C LYS A 97 -3.45 7.48 9.95
N CYS A 98 -2.23 7.92 9.65
CA CYS A 98 -1.94 8.94 8.65
C CYS A 98 -1.06 8.40 7.53
N SER A 99 -1.21 9.00 6.34
CA SER A 99 -0.31 8.79 5.21
C SER A 99 1.12 9.18 5.59
N ALA A 100 2.02 8.21 5.65
CA ALA A 100 3.44 8.46 5.75
C ALA A 100 4.07 8.32 4.35
N THR A 101 4.97 9.24 4.02
CA THR A 101 5.70 9.22 2.75
C THR A 101 6.83 8.21 2.88
N PHE A 102 6.85 7.21 2.02
CA PHE A 102 7.93 6.23 1.94
C PHE A 102 8.41 6.11 0.50
N GLU A 103 9.72 6.07 0.30
CA GLU A 103 10.29 5.66 -0.98
C GLU A 103 10.22 4.14 -1.08
N ILE A 104 9.34 3.63 -1.94
CA ILE A 104 9.36 2.23 -2.33
C ILE A 104 10.24 2.13 -3.57
N LYS A 105 11.48 1.68 -3.36
CA LYS A 105 12.34 1.27 -4.47
C LYS A 105 11.82 -0.08 -4.96
N TYR A 106 11.08 -0.07 -6.07
CA TYR A 106 10.84 -1.30 -6.80
C TYR A 106 12.19 -1.75 -7.38
N ALA A 107 12.81 -2.75 -6.75
CA ALA A 107 13.83 -3.55 -7.42
C ALA A 107 13.11 -4.38 -8.49
N PHE A 108 13.16 -3.89 -9.73
CA PHE A 108 12.94 -4.74 -10.88
C PHE A 108 14.28 -5.41 -11.16
N ASP A 109 14.37 -6.71 -10.84
CA ASP A 109 15.44 -7.59 -11.32
C ASP A 109 15.26 -7.88 -12.81
#